data_AF-A0A2G2XH38-F1
#
_entry.id   AF-A0A2G2XH38-F1
#
_cell.length_a   1.000
_cell.length_b   1.000
_cell.length_c   1.000
_cell.angle_alpha   90.00
_cell.angle_beta   90.00
_cell.angle_gamma   90.00
#
_symmetry.space_group_name_H-M   'P 1'
#
loop_
_entity.id
_entity.type
_entity.pdbx_description
1 polymer ?
#
loop_
_entity_poly.entity_id
_entity_poly.type
_entity_poly.pdbx_seq_one_letter_code
_entity_poly.pdbx_strand_id
1 'polypeptide(L)'
;MAQPPILAVALPSDTGRVLSIQSHTIQGYVGNKSAVFPLQLLGYDVDPINSLENSAGYPTFKGQVLNGEQLWELIEGLEANDLLYYTHLLTGYIGSVSFLNTVLKVVDKLRSVNPKLTYVCDPVMGDEGKLYVPPELVAVYREKVVPVASMLTPNQFEAEQLTGSSITSEKDGQEACNILHAAGPSKVVITSINIDGTLLLIGSHQKEKDQSPEQFKIVIPKIPAYFTGTGDLMTALLLGWSNKYPNELDKAAELAVSSVQALLLRTLADYHKAGYDCQSSSLEIRLIQSLDEIRNPEVDKVNLDEIPSGPVGIDAGFEDIYLSSDISDEEEGDPVDDDEVVDPLPRTSSSKIYFDKTAKKICFQLYIVFLNAAEFREALQSYSIQKIVNLKLKPNEKKRVRAKYQHEGCP
;
A
#
# COMPACT_ATOMS: atom_id res chain seq x y z
N MET A 1 28.01 -26.88 -15.12
CA MET A 1 27.22 -25.75 -14.59
C MET A 1 26.47 -26.28 -13.36
N ALA A 2 26.33 -25.50 -12.30
CA ALA A 2 25.44 -25.86 -11.20
C ALA A 2 23.99 -25.72 -11.68
N GLN A 3 23.08 -26.58 -11.21
CA GLN A 3 21.65 -26.32 -11.40
C GLN A 3 21.25 -25.09 -10.55
N PRO A 4 20.35 -24.22 -11.04
CA PRO A 4 19.86 -23.09 -10.26
C PRO A 4 19.14 -23.59 -8.99
N PRO A 5 19.07 -22.78 -7.91
CA PRO A 5 18.46 -23.21 -6.67
C PRO A 5 16.95 -23.35 -6.82
N ILE A 6 16.48 -24.60 -6.96
CA ILE A 6 15.07 -25.03 -6.96
C ILE A 6 14.25 -24.51 -5.75
N LEU A 7 14.89 -23.91 -4.75
CA LEU A 7 14.30 -23.36 -3.53
C LEU A 7 13.09 -22.44 -3.74
N ALA A 8 13.08 -21.58 -4.76
CA ALA A 8 11.93 -20.69 -5.01
C ALA A 8 10.64 -21.44 -5.42
N VAL A 9 10.78 -22.67 -5.95
CA VAL A 9 9.67 -23.55 -6.36
C VAL A 9 9.42 -24.66 -5.33
N ALA A 10 10.44 -25.07 -4.56
CA ALA A 10 10.35 -26.13 -3.56
C ALA A 10 10.07 -25.64 -2.12
N LEU A 11 10.27 -24.36 -1.84
CA LEU A 11 9.88 -23.69 -0.60
C LEU A 11 9.12 -22.38 -0.92
N PRO A 12 7.98 -22.44 -1.64
CA PRO A 12 7.13 -21.26 -1.82
C PRO A 12 6.64 -20.77 -0.46
N SER A 13 6.51 -19.45 -0.28
CA SER A 13 5.74 -18.91 0.84
C SER A 13 4.30 -19.42 0.79
N ASP A 14 3.70 -19.76 1.93
CA ASP A 14 2.29 -20.18 2.05
C ASP A 14 1.31 -19.11 1.53
N THR A 15 1.73 -17.82 1.48
CA THR A 15 0.93 -16.74 0.86
C THR A 15 1.26 -16.51 -0.61
N GLY A 16 2.44 -16.95 -1.08
CA GLY A 16 2.90 -16.88 -2.46
C GLY A 16 3.98 -15.82 -2.75
N ARG A 17 4.24 -15.64 -4.04
CA ARG A 17 5.29 -14.76 -4.59
C ARG A 17 4.69 -13.74 -5.57
N VAL A 18 5.03 -12.47 -5.37
CA VAL A 18 4.51 -11.31 -6.10
C VAL A 18 5.61 -10.69 -6.97
N LEU A 19 5.37 -10.54 -8.28
CA LEU A 19 6.14 -9.62 -9.12
C LEU A 19 5.47 -8.24 -9.03
N SER A 20 6.21 -7.20 -8.64
CA SER A 20 5.65 -5.86 -8.42
C SER A 20 6.28 -4.83 -9.34
N ILE A 21 5.54 -4.38 -10.37
CA ILE A 21 6.02 -3.46 -11.40
C ILE A 21 5.39 -2.07 -11.18
N GLN A 22 6.14 -1.18 -10.52
CA GLN A 22 5.65 0.13 -10.07
C GLN A 22 6.78 1.17 -10.06
N SER A 23 6.47 2.43 -9.78
CA SER A 23 7.48 3.46 -9.48
C SER A 23 8.22 3.18 -8.16
N HIS A 24 9.31 3.90 -7.93
CA HIS A 24 10.13 3.82 -6.72
C HIS A 24 10.78 5.18 -6.44
N THR A 25 10.90 5.56 -5.16
CA THR A 25 11.53 6.82 -4.77
C THR A 25 12.61 6.66 -3.70
N ILE A 26 13.69 7.43 -3.83
CA ILE A 26 14.80 7.39 -2.86
C ILE A 26 14.36 7.93 -1.48
N GLN A 27 13.53 8.99 -1.46
CA GLN A 27 12.86 9.54 -0.27
C GLN A 27 11.33 9.39 -0.39
N GLY A 28 10.59 9.47 0.71
CA GLY A 28 9.14 9.19 0.74
C GLY A 28 8.77 7.73 0.51
N TYR A 29 7.47 7.46 0.39
CA TYR A 29 6.90 6.16 0.11
C TYR A 29 5.82 6.33 -0.96
N VAL A 30 6.06 5.73 -2.14
CA VAL A 30 5.16 5.64 -3.29
C VAL A 30 5.59 4.42 -4.11
N GLY A 31 4.68 3.90 -4.92
CA GLY A 31 4.87 2.71 -5.75
C GLY A 31 5.39 1.51 -4.95
N ASN A 32 6.39 0.82 -5.49
CA ASN A 32 7.05 -0.32 -4.85
C ASN A 32 7.54 -0.02 -3.43
N LYS A 33 7.86 1.23 -3.09
CA LYS A 33 8.31 1.58 -1.74
C LYS A 33 7.16 1.67 -0.72
N SER A 34 5.94 1.95 -1.16
CA SER A 34 4.72 1.77 -0.36
C SER A 34 4.25 0.32 -0.37
N ALA A 35 4.36 -0.40 -1.49
CA ALA A 35 3.74 -1.71 -1.67
C ALA A 35 4.56 -2.91 -1.14
N VAL A 36 5.90 -2.90 -1.29
CA VAL A 36 6.74 -4.07 -0.97
C VAL A 36 6.76 -4.37 0.53
N PHE A 37 6.87 -3.36 1.38
CA PHE A 37 7.00 -3.57 2.83
C PHE A 37 5.72 -4.15 3.48
N PRO A 38 4.49 -3.67 3.18
CA PRO A 38 3.26 -4.32 3.65
C PRO A 38 3.14 -5.78 3.22
N LEU A 39 3.42 -6.09 1.95
CA LEU A 39 3.36 -7.46 1.44
C LEU A 39 4.38 -8.37 2.15
N GLN A 40 5.60 -7.89 2.39
CA GLN A 40 6.61 -8.61 3.19
C GLN A 40 6.17 -8.77 4.66
N LEU A 41 5.53 -7.77 5.26
CA LEU A 41 4.98 -7.87 6.62
C LEU A 41 3.85 -8.91 6.73
N LEU A 42 3.06 -9.07 5.66
CA LEU A 42 2.00 -10.08 5.49
C LEU A 42 2.52 -11.45 5.02
N GLY A 43 3.84 -11.62 4.83
CA GLY A 43 4.50 -12.91 4.58
C GLY A 43 4.76 -13.27 3.11
N TYR A 44 4.48 -12.37 2.17
CA TYR A 44 4.73 -12.61 0.74
C TYR A 44 6.22 -12.48 0.40
N ASP A 45 6.69 -13.35 -0.49
CA ASP A 45 7.88 -13.04 -1.29
C ASP A 45 7.52 -11.94 -2.30
N VAL A 46 8.32 -10.89 -2.40
CA VAL A 46 8.06 -9.76 -3.31
C VAL A 46 9.33 -9.40 -4.08
N ASP A 47 9.27 -9.54 -5.40
CA ASP A 47 10.33 -9.16 -6.32
C ASP A 47 9.90 -7.85 -7.04
N PRO A 48 10.47 -6.68 -6.68
CA PRO A 48 10.13 -5.42 -7.32
C PRO A 48 10.91 -5.18 -8.61
N ILE A 49 10.21 -4.76 -9.66
CA ILE A 49 10.79 -4.10 -10.84
C ILE A 49 10.35 -2.64 -10.79
N ASN A 50 11.31 -1.71 -10.79
CA ASN A 50 11.04 -0.28 -10.70
C ASN A 50 10.87 0.32 -12.10
N SER A 51 9.65 0.75 -12.45
CA SER A 51 9.34 1.42 -13.74
C SER A 51 9.97 2.82 -13.84
N LEU A 52 10.19 3.45 -12.68
CA LEU A 52 10.71 4.80 -12.51
C LEU A 52 11.44 4.85 -11.16
N GLU A 53 12.70 5.30 -11.12
CA GLU A 53 13.45 5.56 -9.89
C GLU A 53 13.78 7.06 -9.80
N ASN A 54 13.14 7.80 -8.89
CA ASN A 54 13.36 9.26 -8.78
C ASN A 54 13.14 9.82 -7.35
N SER A 55 12.94 11.14 -7.25
CA SER A 55 12.48 11.85 -6.05
C SER A 55 11.16 12.59 -6.33
N ALA A 56 10.15 11.88 -6.85
CA ALA A 56 8.81 12.43 -7.09
C ALA A 56 8.18 13.03 -5.82
N GLY A 57 7.25 13.97 -6.00
CA GLY A 57 6.62 14.73 -4.92
C GLY A 57 7.39 15.98 -4.48
N TYR A 58 8.64 16.15 -4.91
CA TYR A 58 9.48 17.29 -4.58
C TYR A 58 9.55 18.35 -5.71
N PRO A 59 9.72 19.66 -5.39
CA PRO A 59 9.78 20.74 -6.39
C PRO A 59 10.89 20.63 -7.44
N THR A 60 11.87 19.74 -7.23
CA THR A 60 12.84 19.33 -8.24
C THR A 60 13.08 17.84 -8.07
N PHE A 61 12.99 17.09 -9.16
CA PHE A 61 13.32 15.67 -9.16
C PHE A 61 14.30 15.32 -10.29
N LYS A 62 15.08 14.27 -10.05
CA LYS A 62 15.90 13.59 -11.06
C LYS A 62 15.75 12.08 -10.85
N GLY A 63 15.99 11.31 -11.90
CA GLY A 63 15.77 9.87 -11.86
C GLY A 63 16.05 9.18 -13.19
N GLN A 64 15.72 7.89 -13.22
CA GLN A 64 15.80 7.04 -14.41
C GLN A 64 14.43 6.40 -14.67
N VAL A 65 14.07 6.25 -15.95
CA VAL A 65 12.84 5.57 -16.39
C VAL A 65 13.27 4.23 -17.00
N LEU A 66 12.69 3.13 -16.53
CA LEU A 66 12.88 1.82 -17.16
C LEU A 66 11.99 1.77 -18.41
N ASN A 67 12.58 1.46 -19.57
CA ASN A 67 11.83 1.36 -20.82
C ASN A 67 11.26 -0.07 -21.04
N GLY A 68 10.39 -0.23 -22.04
CA GLY A 68 9.75 -1.52 -22.34
C GLY A 68 10.69 -2.61 -22.87
N GLU A 69 11.86 -2.27 -23.40
CA GLU A 69 12.88 -3.25 -23.81
C GLU A 69 13.65 -3.74 -22.58
N GLN A 70 14.07 -2.82 -21.71
CA GLN A 70 14.75 -3.14 -20.45
C GLN A 70 13.87 -3.94 -19.47
N LEU A 71 12.56 -3.67 -19.42
CA LEU A 71 11.61 -4.52 -18.70
C LEU A 71 11.64 -5.95 -19.25
N TRP A 72 11.69 -6.12 -20.57
CA TRP A 72 11.73 -7.45 -21.19
C TRP A 72 13.05 -8.17 -20.94
N GLU A 73 14.19 -7.48 -21.00
CA GLU A 73 15.52 -8.01 -20.63
C GLU A 73 15.54 -8.59 -19.20
N LEU A 74 14.86 -7.95 -18.24
CA LEU A 74 14.72 -8.47 -16.88
C LEU A 74 13.88 -9.77 -16.83
N ILE A 75 12.80 -9.86 -17.62
CA ILE A 75 11.96 -11.06 -17.69
C ILE A 75 12.70 -12.22 -18.39
N GLU A 76 13.46 -11.95 -19.44
CA GLU A 76 14.35 -12.96 -20.07
C GLU A 76 15.47 -13.39 -19.11
N GLY A 77 16.01 -12.48 -18.30
CA GLY A 77 16.95 -12.79 -17.22
C GLY A 77 16.38 -13.70 -16.14
N LEU A 78 15.11 -13.51 -15.74
CA LEU A 78 14.40 -14.41 -14.82
C LEU A 78 14.10 -15.76 -15.49
N GLU A 79 13.72 -15.78 -16.77
CA GLU A 79 13.48 -17.03 -17.51
C GLU A 79 14.74 -17.89 -17.61
N ALA A 80 15.88 -17.30 -17.98
CA ALA A 80 17.16 -18.00 -18.15
C ALA A 80 17.72 -18.61 -16.84
N ASN A 81 17.07 -18.36 -15.70
CA ASN A 81 17.43 -18.90 -14.38
C ASN A 81 16.29 -19.74 -13.75
N ASP A 82 15.24 -20.09 -14.51
CA ASP A 82 14.04 -20.82 -14.05
C ASP A 82 13.21 -20.09 -12.97
N LEU A 83 13.23 -18.75 -12.94
CA LEU A 83 12.64 -17.92 -11.86
C LEU A 83 11.24 -17.35 -12.14
N LEU A 84 10.61 -17.63 -13.29
CA LEU A 84 9.32 -17.02 -13.68
C LEU A 84 8.07 -17.57 -12.96
N TYR A 85 8.20 -18.39 -11.91
CA TYR A 85 7.03 -18.88 -11.17
C TYR A 85 6.51 -17.83 -10.17
N TYR A 86 5.56 -17.01 -10.63
CA TYR A 86 4.85 -16.03 -9.81
C TYR A 86 3.41 -16.46 -9.55
N THR A 87 2.92 -16.22 -8.33
CA THR A 87 1.50 -16.43 -7.97
C THR A 87 0.67 -15.17 -8.20
N HIS A 88 1.29 -14.00 -8.03
CA HIS A 88 0.69 -12.70 -8.19
C HIS A 88 1.55 -11.79 -9.10
N LEU A 89 0.88 -10.99 -9.92
CA LEU A 89 1.44 -9.78 -10.53
C LEU A 89 0.73 -8.57 -9.92
N LEU A 90 1.50 -7.55 -9.55
CA LEU A 90 1.01 -6.26 -9.07
C LEU A 90 1.56 -5.14 -9.94
N THR A 91 0.69 -4.28 -10.47
CA THR A 91 1.10 -3.07 -11.20
C THR A 91 0.44 -1.82 -10.63
N GLY A 92 1.18 -0.71 -10.67
CA GLY A 92 0.70 0.63 -10.35
C GLY A 92 1.18 1.64 -11.40
N TYR A 93 1.75 2.76 -10.97
CA TYR A 93 2.17 3.84 -11.90
C TYR A 93 3.06 3.35 -13.07
N ILE A 94 2.53 3.52 -14.28
CA ILE A 94 3.18 3.25 -15.57
C ILE A 94 3.03 4.49 -16.46
N GLY A 95 4.14 5.22 -16.66
CA GLY A 95 4.12 6.51 -17.37
C GLY A 95 4.16 6.45 -18.90
N SER A 96 4.04 5.29 -19.54
CA SER A 96 4.07 5.21 -21.02
C SER A 96 3.36 4.00 -21.63
N VAL A 97 2.80 4.21 -22.83
CA VAL A 97 2.14 3.17 -23.64
C VAL A 97 3.09 2.03 -24.02
N SER A 98 4.36 2.31 -24.33
CA SER A 98 5.33 1.27 -24.73
C SER A 98 5.68 0.33 -23.57
N PHE A 99 5.83 0.87 -22.36
CA PHE A 99 6.00 0.09 -21.14
C PHE A 99 4.74 -0.72 -20.83
N LEU A 100 3.56 -0.11 -20.90
CA LEU A 100 2.27 -0.79 -20.62
C LEU A 100 1.99 -1.94 -21.60
N ASN A 101 2.30 -1.78 -22.90
CA ASN A 101 2.22 -2.90 -23.87
C ASN A 101 3.27 -3.99 -23.62
N THR A 102 4.39 -3.70 -22.95
CA THR A 102 5.32 -4.75 -22.51
C THR A 102 4.81 -5.46 -21.25
N VAL A 103 4.25 -4.73 -20.28
CA VAL A 103 3.59 -5.32 -19.10
C VAL A 103 2.54 -6.35 -19.50
N LEU A 104 1.74 -6.09 -20.56
CA LEU A 104 0.82 -7.09 -21.12
C LEU A 104 1.53 -8.37 -21.60
N LYS A 105 2.67 -8.27 -22.28
CA LYS A 105 3.50 -9.45 -22.62
C LYS A 105 3.99 -10.19 -21.38
N VAL A 106 4.27 -9.47 -20.28
CA VAL A 106 4.64 -10.09 -18.99
C VAL A 106 3.45 -10.84 -18.38
N VAL A 107 2.23 -10.31 -18.46
CA VAL A 107 1.00 -11.02 -18.04
C VAL A 107 0.86 -12.34 -18.80
N ASP A 108 0.96 -12.31 -20.13
CA ASP A 108 0.88 -13.50 -20.99
C ASP A 108 2.00 -14.50 -20.68
N LYS A 109 3.23 -14.01 -20.52
CA LYS A 109 4.40 -14.84 -20.21
C LYS A 109 4.25 -15.54 -18.85
N LEU A 110 3.88 -14.80 -17.81
CA LEU A 110 3.67 -15.36 -16.48
C LEU A 110 2.49 -16.34 -16.46
N ARG A 111 1.41 -16.07 -17.21
CA ARG A 111 0.28 -17.01 -17.36
C ARG A 111 0.63 -18.28 -18.13
N SER A 112 1.61 -18.25 -19.03
CA SER A 112 2.13 -19.46 -19.68
C SER A 112 2.88 -20.39 -18.72
N VAL A 113 3.42 -19.85 -17.62
CA VAL A 113 4.09 -20.60 -16.54
C VAL A 113 3.11 -20.99 -15.43
N ASN A 114 2.25 -20.05 -15.01
CA ASN A 114 1.20 -20.26 -14.02
C ASN A 114 -0.16 -19.73 -14.53
N PRO A 115 -1.03 -20.60 -15.09
CA PRO A 115 -2.37 -20.22 -15.53
C PRO A 115 -3.30 -19.70 -14.42
N LYS A 116 -2.92 -19.82 -13.13
CA LYS A 116 -3.64 -19.28 -11.98
C LYS A 116 -3.08 -17.94 -11.47
N LEU A 117 -2.24 -17.25 -12.26
CA LEU A 117 -1.69 -15.93 -11.90
C LEU A 117 -2.80 -14.90 -11.67
N THR A 118 -2.94 -14.47 -10.40
CA THR A 118 -3.75 -13.32 -10.02
C THR A 118 -3.04 -12.05 -10.47
N TYR A 119 -3.66 -11.28 -11.36
CA TYR A 119 -3.15 -9.95 -11.73
C TYR A 119 -3.95 -8.86 -11.00
N VAL A 120 -3.29 -8.15 -10.09
CA VAL A 120 -3.82 -6.94 -9.45
C VAL A 120 -3.28 -5.71 -10.17
N CYS A 121 -4.18 -4.87 -10.69
CA CYS A 121 -3.83 -3.65 -11.39
C CYS A 121 -4.45 -2.44 -10.69
N ASP A 122 -3.60 -1.59 -10.14
CA ASP A 122 -3.92 -0.21 -9.80
C ASP A 122 -3.75 0.64 -11.07
N PRO A 123 -4.84 1.11 -11.70
CA PRO A 123 -4.82 1.73 -13.01
C PRO A 123 -4.44 3.21 -12.90
N VAL A 124 -3.29 3.51 -12.26
CA VAL A 124 -2.88 4.86 -11.88
C VAL A 124 -2.76 5.75 -13.12
N MET A 125 -3.73 6.65 -13.28
CA MET A 125 -3.87 7.57 -14.41
C MET A 125 -4.07 9.02 -13.96
N GLY A 126 -4.63 9.29 -12.77
CA GLY A 126 -4.89 10.65 -12.31
C GLY A 126 -5.81 10.74 -11.09
N ASP A 127 -6.01 11.95 -10.57
CA ASP A 127 -6.93 12.25 -9.47
C ASP A 127 -7.47 13.69 -9.61
N GLU A 128 -8.50 14.06 -8.85
CA GLU A 128 -9.14 15.38 -8.83
C GLU A 128 -9.47 15.94 -10.24
N GLY A 129 -9.93 15.07 -11.14
CA GLY A 129 -10.30 15.40 -12.52
C GLY A 129 -9.11 15.64 -13.47
N LYS A 130 -7.88 15.29 -13.08
CA LYS A 130 -6.65 15.57 -13.84
C LYS A 130 -5.83 14.32 -14.09
N LEU A 131 -5.54 14.03 -15.35
CA LEU A 131 -4.61 12.96 -15.74
C LEU A 131 -3.16 13.32 -15.40
N TYR A 132 -2.44 12.38 -14.80
CA TYR A 132 -1.00 12.40 -14.59
C TYR A 132 -0.23 11.70 -15.72
N VAL A 133 -0.94 11.00 -16.61
CA VAL A 133 -0.40 10.23 -17.74
C VAL A 133 -0.94 10.73 -19.08
N PRO A 134 -0.24 10.49 -20.21
CA PRO A 134 -0.78 10.77 -21.53
C PRO A 134 -2.16 10.12 -21.78
N PRO A 135 -3.17 10.84 -22.32
CA PRO A 135 -4.54 10.35 -22.44
C PRO A 135 -4.70 9.03 -23.22
N GLU A 136 -3.78 8.72 -24.13
CA GLU A 136 -3.76 7.46 -24.87
C GLU A 136 -3.55 6.21 -23.97
N LEU A 137 -3.03 6.36 -22.74
CA LEU A 137 -2.98 5.25 -21.79
C LEU A 137 -4.38 4.83 -21.32
N VAL A 138 -5.36 5.75 -21.25
CA VAL A 138 -6.72 5.44 -20.79
C VAL A 138 -7.38 4.39 -21.70
N ALA A 139 -7.22 4.55 -23.02
CA ALA A 139 -7.69 3.57 -23.99
C ALA A 139 -6.95 2.22 -23.84
N VAL A 140 -5.62 2.24 -23.63
CA VAL A 140 -4.83 1.01 -23.44
C VAL A 140 -5.21 0.27 -22.16
N TYR A 141 -5.45 0.98 -21.06
CA TYR A 141 -5.96 0.37 -19.82
C TYR A 141 -7.33 -0.27 -20.06
N ARG A 142 -8.32 0.50 -20.54
CA ARG A 142 -9.68 0.04 -20.80
C ARG A 142 -9.77 -1.15 -21.76
N GLU A 143 -9.04 -1.10 -22.87
CA GLU A 143 -9.19 -2.05 -23.99
C GLU A 143 -8.24 -3.25 -23.92
N LYS A 144 -7.19 -3.21 -23.08
CA LYS A 144 -6.20 -4.29 -23.00
C LYS A 144 -5.82 -4.73 -21.60
N VAL A 145 -5.76 -3.83 -20.62
CA VAL A 145 -5.35 -4.16 -19.25
C VAL A 145 -6.54 -4.67 -18.42
N VAL A 146 -7.67 -3.96 -18.46
CA VAL A 146 -8.91 -4.37 -17.78
C VAL A 146 -9.32 -5.81 -18.19
N PRO A 147 -9.35 -6.20 -19.48
CA PRO A 147 -9.72 -7.57 -19.88
C PRO A 147 -8.78 -8.69 -19.41
N VAL A 148 -7.58 -8.36 -18.93
CA VAL A 148 -6.62 -9.36 -18.40
C VAL A 148 -6.39 -9.24 -16.90
N ALA A 149 -6.88 -8.19 -16.24
CA ALA A 149 -6.81 -8.03 -14.79
C ALA A 149 -7.67 -9.08 -14.07
N SER A 150 -7.24 -9.49 -12.87
CA SER A 150 -8.02 -10.31 -11.94
C SER A 150 -8.69 -9.44 -10.87
N MET A 151 -7.99 -8.40 -10.42
CA MET A 151 -8.51 -7.36 -9.54
C MET A 151 -8.12 -5.96 -10.03
N LEU A 152 -9.06 -5.01 -9.97
CA LEU A 152 -8.82 -3.58 -10.19
C LEU A 152 -9.01 -2.78 -8.90
N THR A 153 -8.20 -1.74 -8.71
CA THR A 153 -8.23 -0.85 -7.53
C THR A 153 -8.30 0.67 -7.84
N PRO A 154 -9.08 1.14 -8.84
CA PRO A 154 -9.11 2.55 -9.25
C PRO A 154 -9.61 3.48 -8.14
N ASN A 155 -9.25 4.77 -8.22
CA ASN A 155 -10.02 5.83 -7.56
C ASN A 155 -11.30 6.18 -8.37
N GLN A 156 -12.12 7.13 -7.88
CA GLN A 156 -13.32 7.59 -8.58
C GLN A 156 -13.04 8.03 -10.03
N PHE A 157 -12.13 8.98 -10.23
CA PHE A 157 -11.83 9.56 -11.54
C PHE A 157 -11.31 8.48 -12.50
N GLU A 158 -10.53 7.53 -12.02
CA GLU A 158 -10.03 6.40 -12.82
C GLU A 158 -11.16 5.43 -13.21
N ALA A 159 -12.10 5.15 -12.30
CA ALA A 159 -13.29 4.36 -12.62
C ALA A 159 -14.19 5.08 -13.65
N GLU A 160 -14.37 6.38 -13.53
CA GLU A 160 -15.10 7.21 -14.52
C GLU A 160 -14.40 7.17 -15.89
N GLN A 161 -13.07 7.31 -15.93
CA GLN A 161 -12.27 7.27 -17.16
C GLN A 161 -12.26 5.88 -17.84
N LEU A 162 -12.29 4.79 -17.07
CA LEU A 162 -12.35 3.42 -17.61
C LEU A 162 -13.75 3.06 -18.14
N THR A 163 -14.81 3.50 -17.44
CA THR A 163 -16.20 3.16 -17.76
C THR A 163 -16.87 4.15 -18.73
N GLY A 164 -16.35 5.37 -18.83
CA GLY A 164 -16.98 6.47 -19.57
C GLY A 164 -18.25 7.01 -18.91
N SER A 165 -18.47 6.74 -17.63
CA SER A 165 -19.67 7.10 -16.87
C SER A 165 -19.29 7.86 -15.59
N SER A 166 -19.93 8.99 -15.31
CA SER A 166 -19.69 9.77 -14.08
C SER A 166 -20.24 9.08 -12.84
N ILE A 167 -19.57 9.22 -11.70
CA ILE A 167 -19.99 8.62 -10.42
C ILE A 167 -20.47 9.73 -9.49
N THR A 168 -21.78 9.91 -9.42
CA THR A 168 -22.44 10.96 -8.60
C THR A 168 -23.18 10.42 -7.38
N SER A 169 -23.27 9.09 -7.25
CA SER A 169 -23.98 8.41 -6.18
C SER A 169 -23.37 7.03 -5.90
N GLU A 170 -23.75 6.43 -4.75
CA GLU A 170 -23.36 5.05 -4.43
C GLU A 170 -23.79 4.05 -5.53
N LYS A 171 -24.94 4.32 -6.17
CA LYS A 171 -25.49 3.51 -7.27
C LYS A 171 -24.61 3.59 -8.53
N ASP A 172 -24.07 4.76 -8.85
CA ASP A 172 -23.24 4.92 -10.04
C ASP A 172 -21.93 4.15 -9.89
N GLY A 173 -21.36 4.13 -8.68
CA GLY A 173 -20.18 3.32 -8.37
C GLY A 173 -20.44 1.81 -8.42
N GLN A 174 -21.64 1.34 -8.03
CA GLN A 174 -22.06 -0.06 -8.23
C GLN A 174 -22.12 -0.43 -9.73
N GLU A 175 -22.67 0.47 -10.55
CA GLU A 175 -22.77 0.23 -12.00
C GLU A 175 -21.41 0.34 -12.69
N ALA A 176 -20.52 1.23 -12.23
CA ALA A 176 -19.13 1.26 -12.66
C ALA A 176 -18.41 -0.08 -12.37
N CYS A 177 -18.65 -0.68 -11.19
CA CYS A 177 -18.19 -2.04 -10.90
C CYS A 177 -18.80 -3.09 -11.85
N ASN A 178 -20.09 -3.01 -12.18
CA ASN A 178 -20.75 -3.93 -13.12
C ASN A 178 -20.14 -3.84 -14.54
N ILE A 179 -19.92 -2.62 -15.04
CA ILE A 179 -19.26 -2.36 -16.34
C ILE A 179 -17.83 -2.93 -16.35
N LEU A 180 -17.08 -2.72 -15.27
CA LEU A 180 -15.71 -3.25 -15.14
C LEU A 180 -15.69 -4.78 -15.05
N HIS A 181 -16.62 -5.42 -14.32
CA HIS A 181 -16.74 -6.88 -14.30
C HIS A 181 -17.04 -7.45 -15.70
N ALA A 182 -17.98 -6.85 -16.43
CA ALA A 182 -18.31 -7.26 -17.79
C ALA A 182 -17.12 -7.17 -18.76
N ALA A 183 -16.14 -6.30 -18.48
CA ALA A 183 -14.92 -6.15 -19.26
C ALA A 183 -13.81 -7.17 -18.92
N GLY A 184 -13.76 -7.75 -17.71
CA GLY A 184 -12.67 -8.69 -17.35
C GLY A 184 -12.58 -9.17 -15.89
N PRO A 185 -12.23 -8.28 -14.92
CA PRO A 185 -11.86 -8.65 -13.55
C PRO A 185 -13.00 -9.27 -12.75
N SER A 186 -12.69 -10.29 -11.94
CA SER A 186 -13.64 -10.85 -10.96
C SER A 186 -13.77 -10.01 -9.69
N LYS A 187 -12.79 -9.15 -9.39
CA LYS A 187 -12.80 -8.25 -8.23
C LYS A 187 -12.58 -6.80 -8.66
N VAL A 188 -13.43 -5.89 -8.20
CA VAL A 188 -13.28 -4.44 -8.40
C VAL A 188 -13.43 -3.75 -7.05
N VAL A 189 -12.50 -2.86 -6.73
CA VAL A 189 -12.56 -2.03 -5.53
C VAL A 189 -12.31 -0.58 -5.94
N ILE A 190 -13.37 0.22 -6.00
CA ILE A 190 -13.24 1.66 -6.19
C ILE A 190 -12.81 2.23 -4.83
N THR A 191 -11.52 2.55 -4.72
CA THR A 191 -10.82 2.77 -3.45
C THR A 191 -11.28 4.03 -2.71
N SER A 192 -11.74 5.03 -3.46
CA SER A 192 -12.33 6.27 -2.96
C SER A 192 -13.35 6.82 -3.95
N ILE A 193 -14.56 7.10 -3.48
CA ILE A 193 -15.56 7.99 -4.10
C ILE A 193 -16.02 9.03 -3.07
N ASN A 194 -16.40 10.22 -3.52
CA ASN A 194 -16.82 11.32 -2.65
C ASN A 194 -18.26 11.75 -2.94
N ILE A 195 -19.21 11.26 -2.16
CA ILE A 195 -20.65 11.53 -2.32
C ILE A 195 -21.08 12.50 -1.21
N ASP A 196 -21.49 13.72 -1.57
CA ASP A 196 -21.92 14.79 -0.65
C ASP A 196 -20.94 15.07 0.52
N GLY A 197 -19.64 14.93 0.27
CA GLY A 197 -18.58 15.08 1.28
C GLY A 197 -18.28 13.82 2.10
N THR A 198 -19.05 12.75 1.90
CA THR A 198 -18.81 11.43 2.50
C THR A 198 -17.86 10.64 1.61
N LEU A 199 -16.70 10.27 2.18
CA LEU A 199 -15.73 9.41 1.52
C LEU A 199 -16.13 7.94 1.70
N LEU A 200 -16.30 7.22 0.59
CA LEU A 200 -16.70 5.82 0.55
C LEU A 200 -15.70 4.99 -0.26
N LEU A 201 -15.54 3.72 0.09
CA LEU A 201 -15.01 2.68 -0.79
C LEU A 201 -16.18 1.78 -1.22
N ILE A 202 -16.22 1.39 -2.50
CA ILE A 202 -17.15 0.38 -3.01
C ILE A 202 -16.35 -0.83 -3.47
N GLY A 203 -16.66 -2.00 -2.93
CA GLY A 203 -16.08 -3.27 -3.35
C GLY A 203 -17.11 -4.19 -3.98
N SER A 204 -16.67 -4.96 -4.98
CA SER A 204 -17.52 -5.78 -5.82
C SER A 204 -16.80 -7.08 -6.22
N HIS A 205 -17.42 -8.23 -5.98
CA HIS A 205 -16.85 -9.55 -6.24
C HIS A 205 -17.81 -10.41 -7.07
N GLN A 206 -17.51 -10.59 -8.36
CA GLN A 206 -18.19 -11.55 -9.21
C GLN A 206 -17.46 -12.90 -9.14
N LYS A 207 -17.99 -13.82 -8.32
CA LYS A 207 -17.41 -15.16 -8.10
C LYS A 207 -17.54 -16.08 -9.33
N GLU A 208 -18.64 -15.96 -10.06
CA GLU A 208 -18.92 -16.69 -11.31
C GLU A 208 -19.56 -15.74 -12.32
N LYS A 209 -19.26 -15.89 -13.61
CA LYS A 209 -19.68 -14.95 -14.68
C LYS A 209 -21.20 -14.81 -14.84
N ASP A 210 -21.93 -15.86 -14.54
CA ASP A 210 -23.40 -15.92 -14.67
C ASP A 210 -24.14 -15.54 -13.36
N GLN A 211 -23.39 -15.16 -12.31
CA GLN A 211 -23.93 -14.68 -11.03
C GLN A 211 -23.81 -13.15 -10.93
N SER A 212 -24.78 -12.51 -10.26
CA SER A 212 -24.67 -11.12 -9.83
C SER A 212 -23.47 -10.95 -8.89
N PRO A 213 -22.70 -9.85 -8.98
CA PRO A 213 -21.61 -9.60 -8.04
C PRO A 213 -22.13 -9.36 -6.62
N GLU A 214 -21.37 -9.81 -5.64
CA GLU A 214 -21.54 -9.40 -4.24
C GLU A 214 -20.94 -8.02 -4.05
N GLN A 215 -21.74 -7.04 -3.59
CA GLN A 215 -21.35 -5.64 -3.49
C GLN A 215 -21.54 -5.07 -2.08
N PHE A 216 -20.54 -4.33 -1.62
CA PHE A 216 -20.50 -3.74 -0.28
C PHE A 216 -19.92 -2.33 -0.35
N LYS A 217 -20.23 -1.50 0.66
CA LYS A 217 -19.55 -0.22 0.88
C LYS A 217 -18.86 -0.18 2.25
N ILE A 218 -17.80 0.62 2.30
CA ILE A 218 -17.09 0.98 3.52
C ILE A 218 -17.13 2.51 3.62
N VAL A 219 -17.71 3.02 4.72
CA VAL A 219 -17.66 4.46 5.03
C VAL A 219 -16.29 4.80 5.64
N ILE A 220 -15.55 5.70 4.99
CA ILE A 220 -14.18 6.06 5.39
C ILE A 220 -14.17 7.44 6.05
N PRO A 221 -13.70 7.58 7.31
CA PRO A 221 -13.46 8.89 7.90
C PRO A 221 -12.44 9.69 7.10
N LYS A 222 -12.86 10.83 6.52
CA LYS A 222 -11.95 11.73 5.79
C LYS A 222 -11.01 12.44 6.76
N ILE A 223 -9.72 12.15 6.63
CA ILE A 223 -8.65 12.85 7.37
C ILE A 223 -8.34 14.16 6.62
N PRO A 224 -8.35 15.34 7.28
CA PRO A 224 -8.12 16.63 6.63
C PRO A 224 -6.62 16.90 6.44
N ALA A 225 -5.96 16.10 5.61
CA ALA A 225 -4.58 16.31 5.14
C ALA A 225 -4.38 15.54 3.82
N TYR A 226 -3.43 15.99 3.00
CA TYR A 226 -3.07 15.31 1.75
C TYR A 226 -1.84 14.40 1.97
N PHE A 227 -1.86 13.21 1.38
CA PHE A 227 -0.85 12.17 1.61
C PHE A 227 -0.39 11.55 0.28
N THR A 228 0.86 11.10 0.21
CA THR A 228 1.40 10.39 -0.95
C THR A 228 1.56 8.89 -0.67
N GLY A 229 1.40 8.07 -1.71
CA GLY A 229 1.62 6.62 -1.65
C GLY A 229 0.52 5.81 -0.97
N THR A 230 -0.65 6.41 -0.75
CA THR A 230 -1.84 5.77 -0.13
C THR A 230 -2.53 4.77 -1.05
N GLY A 231 -2.65 5.08 -2.35
CA GLY A 231 -3.18 4.14 -3.36
C GLY A 231 -2.32 2.88 -3.46
N ASP A 232 -1.01 3.06 -3.69
CA ASP A 232 -0.03 1.96 -3.75
C ASP A 232 -0.07 1.05 -2.51
N LEU A 233 -0.19 1.66 -1.31
CA LEU A 233 -0.35 0.97 -0.03
C LEU A 233 -1.70 0.22 0.04
N MET A 234 -2.80 0.87 -0.33
CA MET A 234 -4.14 0.28 -0.30
C MET A 234 -4.24 -0.91 -1.25
N THR A 235 -3.76 -0.79 -2.48
CA THR A 235 -3.69 -1.89 -3.45
C THR A 235 -2.84 -3.06 -2.94
N ALA A 236 -1.68 -2.77 -2.32
CA ALA A 236 -0.82 -3.81 -1.75
C ALA A 236 -1.49 -4.55 -0.57
N LEU A 237 -2.21 -3.83 0.29
CA LEU A 237 -3.00 -4.41 1.38
C LEU A 237 -4.20 -5.21 0.85
N LEU A 238 -4.91 -4.69 -0.16
CA LEU A 238 -6.01 -5.41 -0.82
C LEU A 238 -5.53 -6.71 -1.46
N LEU A 239 -4.38 -6.74 -2.13
CA LEU A 239 -3.76 -7.99 -2.61
C LEU A 239 -3.47 -8.93 -1.43
N GLY A 240 -2.74 -8.41 -0.43
CA GLY A 240 -2.27 -9.18 0.72
C GLY A 240 -3.39 -9.84 1.53
N TRP A 241 -4.49 -9.12 1.76
CA TRP A 241 -5.65 -9.61 2.51
C TRP A 241 -6.62 -10.40 1.62
N SER A 242 -6.87 -10.01 0.37
CA SER A 242 -7.87 -10.71 -0.47
C SER A 242 -7.39 -12.05 -1.03
N ASN A 243 -6.09 -12.36 -0.98
CA ASN A 243 -5.56 -13.72 -1.18
C ASN A 243 -5.58 -14.55 0.12
N LYS A 244 -5.46 -13.93 1.30
CA LYS A 244 -5.65 -14.60 2.60
C LYS A 244 -7.13 -14.94 2.87
N TYR A 245 -8.04 -14.10 2.38
CA TYR A 245 -9.49 -14.24 2.49
C TYR A 245 -10.13 -14.23 1.08
N PRO A 246 -9.94 -15.30 0.26
CA PRO A 246 -10.30 -15.32 -1.16
C PRO A 246 -11.78 -15.04 -1.45
N ASN A 247 -12.67 -15.40 -0.51
CA ASN A 247 -14.11 -15.31 -0.65
C ASN A 247 -14.75 -14.17 0.17
N GLU A 248 -13.99 -13.48 1.02
CA GLU A 248 -14.46 -12.41 1.92
C GLU A 248 -13.75 -11.09 1.53
N LEU A 249 -14.16 -10.49 0.40
CA LEU A 249 -13.54 -9.26 -0.13
C LEU A 249 -13.89 -8.03 0.71
N ASP A 250 -15.07 -8.02 1.30
CA ASP A 250 -15.57 -7.12 2.33
C ASP A 250 -14.57 -6.98 3.49
N LYS A 251 -14.24 -8.11 4.11
CA LYS A 251 -13.28 -8.25 5.21
C LYS A 251 -11.85 -7.92 4.78
N ALA A 252 -11.47 -8.29 3.56
CA ALA A 252 -10.15 -7.93 3.03
C ALA A 252 -10.00 -6.42 2.80
N ALA A 253 -11.05 -5.74 2.37
CA ALA A 253 -11.09 -4.29 2.23
C ALA A 253 -11.18 -3.58 3.59
N GLU A 254 -11.96 -4.12 4.55
CA GLU A 254 -12.03 -3.61 5.93
C GLU A 254 -10.67 -3.61 6.62
N LEU A 255 -9.95 -4.74 6.59
CA LEU A 255 -8.59 -4.86 7.14
C LEU A 255 -7.62 -3.89 6.45
N ALA A 256 -7.73 -3.70 5.12
CA ALA A 256 -6.91 -2.76 4.38
C ALA A 256 -7.21 -1.29 4.75
N VAL A 257 -8.49 -0.90 4.84
CA VAL A 257 -8.93 0.43 5.27
C VAL A 257 -8.49 0.73 6.70
N SER A 258 -8.65 -0.22 7.65
CA SER A 258 -8.16 -0.06 9.02
C SER A 258 -6.64 0.15 9.08
N SER A 259 -5.85 -0.64 8.34
CA SER A 259 -4.39 -0.45 8.26
C SER A 259 -4.02 0.93 7.72
N VAL A 260 -4.70 1.41 6.66
CA VAL A 260 -4.45 2.74 6.07
C VAL A 260 -4.86 3.84 7.05
N GLN A 261 -6.08 3.81 7.60
CA GLN A 261 -6.58 4.81 8.55
C GLN A 261 -5.67 4.97 9.77
N ALA A 262 -5.29 3.88 10.42
CA ALA A 262 -4.43 3.93 11.60
C ALA A 262 -3.02 4.48 11.29
N LEU A 263 -2.45 4.10 10.13
CA LEU A 263 -1.17 4.63 9.63
C LEU A 263 -1.25 6.13 9.28
N LEU A 264 -2.35 6.59 8.69
CA LEU A 264 -2.56 8.01 8.37
C LEU A 264 -2.78 8.85 9.63
N LEU A 265 -3.53 8.34 10.61
CA LEU A 265 -3.69 8.98 11.93
C LEU A 265 -2.36 9.07 12.68
N ARG A 266 -1.52 8.03 12.66
CA ARG A 266 -0.13 8.12 13.16
C ARG A 266 0.67 9.17 12.39
N THR A 267 0.53 9.21 11.07
CA THR A 267 1.26 10.17 10.22
C THR A 267 0.94 11.60 10.63
N LEU A 268 -0.35 11.95 10.70
CA LEU A 268 -0.81 13.26 11.15
C LEU A 268 -0.33 13.59 12.58
N ALA A 269 -0.37 12.63 13.50
CA ALA A 269 0.07 12.82 14.88
C ALA A 269 1.58 13.07 15.01
N ASP A 270 2.43 12.36 14.25
CA ASP A 270 3.88 12.57 14.23
C ASP A 270 4.27 13.92 13.61
N TYR A 271 3.61 14.35 12.53
CA TYR A 271 3.83 15.66 11.91
C TYR A 271 3.36 16.82 12.81
N HIS A 272 2.17 16.75 13.41
CA HIS A 272 1.72 17.72 14.41
C HIS A 272 2.68 17.82 15.60
N LYS A 273 3.19 16.69 16.09
CA LYS A 273 4.17 16.63 17.19
C LYS A 273 5.54 17.21 16.82
N ALA A 274 5.89 17.22 15.53
CA ALA A 274 7.06 17.91 15.01
C ALA A 274 6.85 19.43 14.81
N GLY A 275 5.63 19.94 15.01
CA GLY A 275 5.28 21.34 14.78
C GLY A 275 5.09 21.70 13.30
N TYR A 276 4.83 20.71 12.44
CA TYR A 276 4.67 20.92 11.00
C TYR A 276 3.22 21.25 10.61
N ASP A 277 3.03 22.24 9.74
CA ASP A 277 1.71 22.56 9.17
C ASP A 277 1.28 21.47 8.17
N CYS A 278 0.32 20.65 8.59
CA CYS A 278 -0.20 19.53 7.82
C CYS A 278 -1.13 19.92 6.66
N GLN A 279 -1.38 21.21 6.44
CA GLN A 279 -2.03 21.73 5.22
C GLN A 279 -1.01 22.23 4.17
N SER A 280 0.25 22.46 4.55
CA SER A 280 1.24 23.15 3.71
C SER A 280 1.79 22.32 2.54
N SER A 281 1.77 20.98 2.62
CA SER A 281 2.16 20.08 1.54
C SER A 281 1.61 18.66 1.72
N SER A 282 1.89 17.77 0.76
CA SER A 282 1.69 16.33 0.94
C SER A 282 2.57 15.77 2.06
N LEU A 283 2.00 14.91 2.90
CA LEU A 283 2.70 14.23 3.99
C LEU A 283 3.23 12.86 3.56
N GLU A 284 4.47 12.54 3.92
CA GLU A 284 5.05 11.20 3.72
C GLU A 284 4.51 10.22 4.78
N ILE A 285 3.91 9.12 4.35
CA ILE A 285 3.32 8.13 5.26
C ILE A 285 4.36 7.50 6.21
N ARG A 286 3.96 7.31 7.47
CA ARG A 286 4.80 6.71 8.54
C ARG A 286 4.81 5.17 8.47
N LEU A 287 5.16 4.64 7.30
CA LEU A 287 5.03 3.24 6.93
C LEU A 287 5.78 2.29 7.88
N ILE A 288 7.07 2.54 8.11
CA ILE A 288 7.92 1.70 8.98
C ILE A 288 7.47 1.76 10.45
N GLN A 289 6.94 2.91 10.88
CA GLN A 289 6.40 3.11 12.24
C GLN A 289 5.02 2.46 12.44
N SER A 290 4.41 1.91 11.39
CA SER A 290 3.06 1.35 11.39
C SER A 290 3.03 -0.15 11.05
N LEU A 291 4.11 -0.86 11.39
CA LEU A 291 4.29 -2.28 11.08
C LEU A 291 3.29 -3.20 11.79
N ASP A 292 2.77 -2.77 12.95
CA ASP A 292 1.82 -3.56 13.74
C ASP A 292 0.38 -3.36 13.23
N GLU A 293 -0.01 -2.16 12.81
CA GLU A 293 -1.31 -1.86 12.20
C GLU A 293 -1.44 -2.45 10.78
N ILE A 294 -0.32 -2.68 10.09
CA ILE A 294 -0.30 -3.42 8.82
C ILE A 294 -0.48 -4.93 9.05
N ARG A 295 0.05 -5.48 10.17
CA ARG A 295 -0.01 -6.92 10.47
C ARG A 295 -1.28 -7.36 11.18
N ASN A 296 -1.75 -6.52 12.10
CA ASN A 296 -2.88 -6.77 12.99
C ASN A 296 -3.73 -5.49 13.08
N PRO A 297 -4.32 -5.00 11.96
CA PRO A 297 -5.21 -3.84 12.00
C PRO A 297 -6.35 -4.07 12.99
N GLU A 298 -6.58 -3.11 13.88
CA GLU A 298 -7.75 -3.11 14.75
C GLU A 298 -8.98 -2.64 13.93
N VAL A 299 -10.02 -3.47 13.92
CA VAL A 299 -11.27 -3.21 13.19
C VAL A 299 -12.22 -2.48 14.13
N ASP A 300 -11.96 -1.19 14.34
CA ASP A 300 -12.72 -0.35 15.25
C ASP A 300 -13.53 0.70 14.46
N LYS A 301 -14.81 0.37 14.21
CA LYS A 301 -15.83 1.23 13.56
C LYS A 301 -15.58 1.64 12.11
N VAL A 302 -15.27 0.67 11.26
CA VAL A 302 -15.73 0.75 9.86
C VAL A 302 -17.22 0.37 9.85
N ASN A 303 -18.09 1.23 9.30
CA ASN A 303 -19.47 0.84 9.01
C ASN A 303 -19.48 0.09 7.67
N LEU A 304 -19.56 -1.25 7.75
CA LEU A 304 -19.89 -2.13 6.63
C LEU A 304 -21.40 -2.15 6.45
N ASP A 305 -21.88 -1.62 5.33
CA ASP A 305 -23.25 -1.82 4.85
C ASP A 305 -23.22 -2.74 3.61
N GLU A 306 -23.98 -3.84 3.66
CA GLU A 306 -24.31 -4.62 2.45
C GLU A 306 -25.19 -3.76 1.54
N ILE A 307 -24.89 -3.73 0.25
CA ILE A 307 -25.68 -2.99 -0.72
C ILE A 307 -26.73 -3.93 -1.34
N PRO A 308 -28.04 -3.64 -1.24
CA PRO A 308 -29.07 -4.48 -1.85
C PRO A 308 -29.04 -4.39 -3.38
N SER A 309 -28.71 -5.49 -4.04
CA SER A 309 -28.63 -5.55 -5.51
C SER A 309 -30.02 -5.54 -6.17
N GLY A 310 -30.21 -4.63 -7.12
CA GLY A 310 -31.48 -4.50 -7.86
C GLY A 310 -31.36 -3.60 -9.10
N PRO A 311 -32.15 -3.87 -10.16
CA PRO A 311 -32.12 -3.06 -11.38
C PRO A 311 -32.84 -1.72 -11.16
N VAL A 312 -32.19 -0.62 -11.56
CA VAL A 312 -32.73 0.74 -11.40
C VAL A 312 -32.81 1.43 -12.76
N GLY A 313 -34.02 1.85 -13.15
CA GLY A 313 -34.26 2.55 -14.40
C GLY A 313 -33.68 3.96 -14.42
N ILE A 314 -33.42 4.46 -15.62
CA ILE A 314 -32.95 5.83 -15.88
C ILE A 314 -34.18 6.73 -15.98
N ASP A 315 -34.19 7.85 -15.26
CA ASP A 315 -34.94 9.04 -15.66
C ASP A 315 -34.12 10.28 -15.28
N ALA A 316 -34.12 11.31 -16.13
CA ALA A 316 -33.11 12.37 -16.09
C ALA A 316 -33.71 13.76 -16.25
N GLY A 317 -33.26 14.71 -15.42
CA GLY A 317 -33.66 16.11 -15.53
C GLY A 317 -33.04 17.00 -14.45
N PHE A 318 -32.11 17.86 -14.86
CA PHE A 318 -31.71 19.06 -14.13
C PHE A 318 -31.38 20.16 -15.14
N GLU A 319 -31.76 21.40 -14.84
CA GLU A 319 -31.56 22.57 -15.71
C GLU A 319 -30.38 23.43 -15.24
N ASP A 320 -29.77 24.18 -16.16
CA ASP A 320 -28.63 25.07 -15.91
C ASP A 320 -28.98 26.25 -14.99
N ILE A 321 -28.04 26.66 -14.13
CA ILE A 321 -27.99 28.01 -13.56
C ILE A 321 -26.58 28.59 -13.71
N TYR A 322 -26.51 29.77 -14.32
CA TYR A 322 -25.29 30.56 -14.54
C TYR A 322 -24.71 31.13 -13.24
N LEU A 323 -23.40 31.30 -13.21
CA LEU A 323 -22.72 32.34 -12.43
C LEU A 323 -21.70 33.07 -13.30
N SER A 324 -21.57 34.38 -13.11
CA SER A 324 -20.69 35.27 -13.87
C SER A 324 -20.07 36.32 -12.96
N SER A 325 -18.90 36.86 -13.36
CA SER A 325 -18.34 38.18 -13.00
C SER A 325 -18.05 38.48 -11.51
N ASP A 326 -17.01 39.22 -11.12
CA ASP A 326 -15.77 39.69 -11.77
C ASP A 326 -14.93 40.41 -10.68
N ILE A 327 -13.66 40.77 -10.96
CA ILE A 327 -12.93 41.92 -10.35
C ILE A 327 -12.53 41.81 -8.84
N SER A 328 -11.60 42.57 -8.24
CA SER A 328 -10.24 43.13 -8.57
C SER A 328 -9.79 44.00 -7.34
N ASP A 329 -8.56 44.45 -7.06
CA ASP A 329 -7.17 44.30 -7.60
C ASP A 329 -6.15 44.72 -6.49
N GLU A 330 -4.86 44.33 -6.64
CA GLU A 330 -3.64 44.96 -6.04
C GLU A 330 -3.54 45.01 -4.46
N GLU A 331 -2.45 45.40 -3.78
CA GLU A 331 -1.16 46.07 -4.11
C GLU A 331 0.02 45.57 -3.20
N GLU A 332 1.21 46.19 -3.28
CA GLU A 332 2.51 45.72 -2.71
C GLU A 332 2.82 46.09 -1.23
N GLY A 333 3.90 45.52 -0.65
CA GLY A 333 4.53 46.02 0.60
C GLY A 333 5.70 45.20 1.16
N ASP A 334 6.93 45.76 1.12
CA ASP A 334 8.22 45.21 1.60
C ASP A 334 9.18 46.41 1.88
N PRO A 335 10.39 46.33 2.50
CA PRO A 335 11.01 45.31 3.37
C PRO A 335 11.59 45.90 4.71
N VAL A 336 12.26 45.09 5.56
CA VAL A 336 13.23 45.53 6.60
C VAL A 336 14.36 44.47 6.80
N ASP A 337 15.60 44.91 7.09
CA ASP A 337 16.83 44.10 7.14
C ASP A 337 17.16 43.35 8.47
N ASP A 338 18.05 42.36 8.33
CA ASP A 338 19.00 41.66 9.25
C ASP A 338 19.06 41.94 10.76
N ASP A 339 19.32 40.86 11.54
CA ASP A 339 20.24 40.89 12.70
C ASP A 339 20.92 39.51 12.99
N GLU A 340 21.96 39.49 13.85
CA GLU A 340 23.10 38.54 13.88
C GLU A 340 22.90 37.01 14.16
N VAL A 341 23.97 36.24 13.85
CA VAL A 341 24.13 34.77 13.97
C VAL A 341 24.67 34.31 15.34
N VAL A 342 24.19 33.16 15.86
CA VAL A 342 24.82 32.42 16.99
C VAL A 342 24.84 30.90 16.73
N ASP A 343 26.03 30.28 16.80
CA ASP A 343 26.27 28.85 16.49
C ASP A 343 26.52 27.97 17.76
N PRO A 344 25.78 26.87 17.99
CA PRO A 344 25.99 25.96 19.13
C PRO A 344 26.97 24.80 18.85
N LEU A 345 28.09 24.79 19.58
CA LEU A 345 29.17 23.79 19.50
C LEU A 345 28.75 22.30 19.62
N PRO A 346 29.51 21.37 18.98
CA PRO A 346 29.09 19.98 18.78
C PRO A 346 29.10 19.10 20.04
N ARG A 347 28.14 18.17 20.13
CA ARG A 347 28.07 17.15 21.18
C ARG A 347 28.83 15.87 20.81
N THR A 348 29.45 15.26 21.81
CA THR A 348 30.48 14.22 21.63
C THR A 348 29.94 12.80 21.47
N SER A 349 30.66 11.99 20.69
CA SER A 349 30.40 10.56 20.54
C SER A 349 30.86 9.76 21.77
N SER A 350 30.12 8.70 22.13
CA SER A 350 30.41 7.86 23.29
C SER A 350 30.30 6.37 22.95
N SER A 351 31.42 5.79 22.53
CA SER A 351 31.53 4.37 22.19
C SER A 351 32.06 3.55 23.37
N LYS A 352 31.25 2.61 23.89
CA LYS A 352 31.66 1.40 24.65
C LYS A 352 30.46 0.52 25.01
N ILE A 353 30.14 -0.46 24.15
CA ILE A 353 29.38 -1.65 24.54
C ILE A 353 30.40 -2.75 24.86
N TYR A 354 30.30 -3.34 26.06
CA TYR A 354 31.19 -4.44 26.49
C TYR A 354 30.54 -5.80 26.20
N PHE A 355 31.23 -6.64 25.44
CA PHE A 355 30.74 -7.97 25.04
C PHE A 355 31.41 -9.06 25.89
N ASP A 356 30.62 -9.74 26.74
CA ASP A 356 31.10 -10.84 27.57
C ASP A 356 31.21 -12.12 26.73
N LYS A 357 32.44 -12.56 26.46
CA LYS A 357 32.74 -13.75 25.66
C LYS A 357 32.50 -15.07 26.40
N THR A 358 32.18 -15.05 27.70
CA THR A 358 31.96 -16.27 28.51
C THR A 358 30.49 -16.66 28.64
N ALA A 359 29.56 -15.77 28.26
CA ALA A 359 28.14 -16.05 28.30
C ALA A 359 27.74 -17.07 27.22
N LYS A 360 27.39 -18.29 27.63
CA LYS A 360 26.66 -19.25 26.75
C LYS A 360 25.33 -18.62 26.34
N LYS A 361 25.22 -18.21 25.07
CA LYS A 361 24.00 -17.61 24.52
C LYS A 361 22.85 -18.62 24.53
N ILE A 362 21.84 -18.36 25.35
CA ILE A 362 20.46 -18.62 24.94
C ILE A 362 20.00 -17.34 24.25
N CYS A 363 19.98 -17.36 22.92
CA CYS A 363 19.36 -16.28 22.15
C CYS A 363 17.85 -16.47 22.21
N PHE A 364 17.17 -15.67 23.04
CA PHE A 364 15.73 -15.48 22.91
C PHE A 364 15.45 -14.93 21.50
N GLN A 365 14.62 -15.63 20.71
CA GLN A 365 14.10 -15.14 19.42
C GLN A 365 13.01 -14.08 19.63
N LEU A 366 13.35 -13.03 20.38
CA LEU A 366 12.62 -11.78 20.39
C LEU A 366 13.29 -10.91 19.32
N TYR A 367 12.65 -10.77 18.16
CA TYR A 367 13.07 -9.91 17.05
C TYR A 367 12.81 -8.42 17.37
N ILE A 368 13.08 -8.02 18.61
CA ILE A 368 12.66 -6.75 19.23
C ILE A 368 13.89 -6.13 19.90
N VAL A 369 14.18 -4.88 19.55
CA VAL A 369 15.23 -4.07 20.20
C VAL A 369 14.57 -3.20 21.26
N PHE A 370 14.78 -3.55 22.52
CA PHE A 370 14.30 -2.75 23.66
C PHE A 370 15.18 -1.52 23.85
N LEU A 371 14.57 -0.34 23.94
CA LEU A 371 15.23 0.96 24.10
C LEU A 371 15.87 1.07 25.48
N ASN A 372 15.32 0.40 26.49
CA ASN A 372 15.82 0.43 27.86
C ASN A 372 15.58 -0.88 28.66
N ALA A 373 16.14 -0.92 29.86
CA ALA A 373 16.06 -2.07 30.76
C ALA A 373 14.73 -2.17 31.55
N ALA A 374 13.76 -1.28 31.36
CA ALA A 374 12.41 -1.44 31.91
C ALA A 374 11.54 -2.25 30.95
N GLU A 375 11.47 -1.85 29.68
CA GLU A 375 10.77 -2.58 28.61
C GLU A 375 11.21 -4.05 28.53
N PHE A 376 12.51 -4.32 28.61
CA PHE A 376 13.03 -5.70 28.60
C PHE A 376 12.64 -6.51 29.86
N ARG A 377 12.34 -5.88 31.00
CA ARG A 377 11.79 -6.58 32.17
C ARG A 377 10.32 -6.92 31.97
N GLU A 378 9.55 -5.98 31.43
CA GLU A 378 8.14 -6.15 31.11
C GLU A 378 7.92 -7.26 30.08
N ALA A 379 8.70 -7.26 28.99
CA ALA A 379 8.69 -8.35 28.00
C ALA A 379 9.04 -9.73 28.61
N LEU A 380 9.99 -9.79 29.55
CA LEU A 380 10.31 -11.04 30.27
C LEU A 380 9.20 -11.46 31.24
N GLN A 381 8.45 -10.52 31.83
CA GLN A 381 7.28 -10.81 32.66
C GLN A 381 6.13 -11.33 31.80
N SER A 382 5.80 -10.67 30.70
CA SER A 382 4.79 -11.11 29.72
C SER A 382 5.12 -12.51 29.16
N TYR A 383 6.38 -12.77 28.80
CA TYR A 383 6.84 -14.10 28.40
C TYR A 383 6.65 -15.15 29.50
N SER A 384 6.99 -14.83 30.76
CA SER A 384 6.84 -15.76 31.89
C SER A 384 5.37 -16.18 32.12
N ILE A 385 4.43 -15.26 31.87
CA ILE A 385 2.99 -15.50 31.95
C ILE A 385 2.54 -16.32 30.74
N GLN A 386 2.79 -15.84 29.52
CA GLN A 386 2.34 -16.48 28.27
C GLN A 386 2.84 -17.91 28.07
N LYS A 387 4.05 -18.24 28.57
CA LYS A 387 4.64 -19.58 28.45
C LYS A 387 4.58 -20.39 29.76
N ILE A 388 3.97 -19.84 30.82
CA ILE A 388 3.82 -20.48 32.14
C ILE A 388 5.19 -20.91 32.72
N VAL A 389 6.21 -20.04 32.61
CA VAL A 389 7.59 -20.36 33.02
C VAL A 389 8.04 -19.52 34.21
N ASN A 390 8.40 -20.17 35.30
CA ASN A 390 8.85 -19.53 36.53
C ASN A 390 10.25 -18.88 36.40
N LEU A 391 10.27 -17.61 35.98
CA LEU A 391 11.46 -16.76 35.91
C LEU A 391 11.65 -15.95 37.21
N LYS A 392 12.82 -16.04 37.82
CA LYS A 392 13.23 -15.16 38.93
C LYS A 392 14.11 -14.03 38.40
N LEU A 393 13.54 -12.82 38.31
CA LEU A 393 14.27 -11.59 38.01
C LEU A 393 15.07 -11.13 39.24
N LYS A 394 16.31 -10.68 39.04
CA LYS A 394 17.10 -10.00 40.09
C LYS A 394 16.80 -8.48 40.11
N PRO A 395 16.49 -7.86 41.27
CA PRO A 395 16.21 -6.43 41.35
C PRO A 395 17.38 -5.51 41.01
N ASN A 396 17.05 -4.28 40.60
CA ASN A 396 17.83 -3.05 40.74
C ASN A 396 19.23 -2.92 40.09
N GLU A 397 19.54 -3.66 39.02
CA GLU A 397 20.57 -3.24 38.08
C GLU A 397 19.99 -2.25 37.04
N LYS A 398 20.31 -0.94 37.15
CA LYS A 398 19.72 0.11 36.26
C LYS A 398 19.98 -0.08 34.76
N LYS A 399 21.10 -0.73 34.39
CA LYS A 399 21.55 -0.93 32.99
C LYS A 399 21.71 -2.40 32.58
N ARG A 400 21.20 -3.34 33.36
CA ARG A 400 21.32 -4.79 33.11
C ARG A 400 20.10 -5.50 33.67
N VAL A 401 19.67 -6.57 33.02
CA VAL A 401 18.62 -7.46 33.52
C VAL A 401 19.22 -8.86 33.63
N ARG A 402 18.91 -9.56 34.72
CA ARG A 402 19.31 -10.95 34.93
C ARG A 402 18.10 -11.76 35.39
N ALA A 403 17.68 -12.70 34.56
CA ALA A 403 16.69 -13.71 34.90
C ALA A 403 17.38 -15.05 35.19
N LYS A 404 16.78 -15.91 36.00
CA LYS A 404 17.11 -17.34 36.07
C LYS A 404 15.81 -18.14 36.17
N TYR A 405 15.71 -19.26 35.45
CA TYR A 405 14.70 -20.28 35.71
C TYR A 405 14.80 -20.80 37.15
N GLN A 406 13.66 -21.08 37.78
CA GLN A 406 13.62 -21.65 39.13
C GLN A 406 13.76 -23.18 39.16
N HIS A 407 13.54 -23.85 38.02
CA HIS A 407 13.71 -25.29 37.85
C HIS A 407 14.65 -25.58 36.67
N GLU A 408 15.32 -26.73 36.72
CA GLU A 408 16.14 -27.24 35.61
C GLU A 408 15.26 -28.08 34.68
N GLY A 409 15.43 -27.96 33.37
CA GLY A 409 14.67 -28.73 32.38
C GLY A 409 13.51 -28.01 31.66
N CYS A 410 13.40 -26.67 31.73
CA CYS A 410 12.63 -25.93 30.73
C CYS A 410 13.39 -25.90 29.38
N PRO A 411 12.67 -25.88 28.23
CA PRO A 411 13.26 -25.75 26.90
C PRO A 411 13.90 -24.37 26.64
#